data_AF-A0A0M5IM15-F1
#
_entry.id   AF-A0A0M5IM15-F1
#
_cell.length_a   1.000
_cell.length_b   1.000
_cell.length_c   1.000
_cell.angle_alpha   90.00
_cell.angle_beta   90.00
_cell.angle_gamma   90.00
#
_symmetry.space_group_name_H-M   'P 1'
#
loop_
_entity.id
_entity.type
_entity.pdbx_description
1 polymer ?
#
loop_
_entity_poly.entity_id
_entity_poly.type
_entity_poly.pdbx_seq_one_letter_code
_entity_poly.pdbx_strand_id
1 'polypeptide(L)'
;MNPVTAPAQPQRDEGKPVGVRAYAEAEETERELPGLLSSREAPPGYRDGVSAGYRWALGRDARSPVTGAGADGVPDMELLTAEIDAAVVREDEAVNDPATRDYVRGVHSALAWICGYSDRRV
;
A
#
# COMPACT_ATOMS: atom_id res chain seq x y z
N MET A 1 -36.20 -15.50 -21.38
CA MET A 1 -35.56 -14.95 -20.17
C MET A 1 -34.09 -15.31 -20.25
N ASN A 2 -33.23 -14.34 -20.55
CA ASN A 2 -31.79 -14.56 -20.54
C ASN A 2 -31.27 -14.45 -19.10
N PRO A 3 -30.41 -15.36 -18.63
CA PRO A 3 -29.77 -15.20 -17.34
C PRO A 3 -28.81 -14.01 -17.40
N VAL A 4 -28.97 -13.07 -16.47
CA VAL A 4 -28.01 -12.00 -16.23
C VAL A 4 -26.76 -12.63 -15.63
N THR A 5 -25.68 -12.71 -16.40
CA THR A 5 -24.35 -13.07 -15.91
C THR A 5 -23.92 -12.01 -14.90
N ALA A 6 -23.71 -12.42 -13.64
CA ALA A 6 -23.12 -11.56 -12.62
C ALA A 6 -21.75 -11.05 -13.11
N PRO A 7 -21.35 -9.80 -12.79
CA PRO A 7 -20.03 -9.31 -13.16
C PRO A 7 -18.98 -10.24 -12.56
N ALA A 8 -18.05 -10.71 -13.41
CA ALA A 8 -16.89 -11.45 -12.98
C ALA A 8 -16.19 -10.64 -11.89
N GLN A 9 -16.16 -11.17 -10.66
CA GLN A 9 -15.31 -10.61 -9.63
C GLN A 9 -13.88 -10.65 -10.19
N PRO A 10 -13.10 -9.56 -10.11
CA PRO A 10 -11.73 -9.56 -10.61
C PRO A 10 -11.02 -10.75 -9.96
N GLN A 11 -10.58 -11.69 -10.81
CA GLN A 11 -9.88 -12.88 -10.37
C GLN A 11 -8.68 -12.40 -9.57
N ARG A 12 -8.75 -12.61 -8.26
CA ARG A 12 -7.61 -12.41 -7.37
C ARG A 12 -6.55 -13.35 -7.90
N ASP A 13 -5.51 -12.77 -8.47
CA ASP A 13 -4.40 -13.52 -9.06
C ASP A 13 -3.57 -14.06 -7.88
N GLU A 14 -4.11 -15.07 -7.17
CA GLU A 14 -3.64 -15.56 -5.86
C GLU A 14 -2.21 -16.10 -5.90
N GLY A 15 -1.64 -16.29 -7.10
CA GLY A 15 -0.24 -16.67 -7.32
C GLY A 15 0.70 -15.53 -7.74
N LYS A 16 0.19 -14.32 -8.03
CA LYS A 16 1.04 -13.18 -8.46
C LYS A 16 1.60 -12.47 -7.23
N PRO A 17 2.93 -12.26 -7.15
CA PRO A 17 3.52 -11.52 -6.03
C PRO A 17 3.09 -10.05 -6.05
N VAL A 18 3.12 -9.43 -4.86
CA VAL A 18 2.96 -7.99 -4.66
C VAL A 18 4.34 -7.46 -4.31
N GLY A 19 4.96 -6.72 -5.23
CA GLY A 19 6.39 -6.43 -5.14
C GLY A 19 7.21 -7.73 -5.10
N VAL A 20 7.96 -7.94 -4.01
CA VAL A 20 8.73 -9.18 -3.77
C VAL A 20 8.07 -10.11 -2.73
N ARG A 21 6.90 -9.75 -2.21
CA ARG A 21 6.16 -10.54 -1.21
C ARG A 21 5.08 -11.39 -1.87
N ALA A 22 4.75 -12.51 -1.25
CA ALA A 22 3.59 -13.28 -1.68
C ALA A 22 2.31 -12.48 -1.39
N TYR A 23 1.31 -12.56 -2.26
CA TYR A 23 0.03 -11.86 -2.05
C TYR A 23 -0.59 -12.20 -0.69
N ALA A 24 -0.62 -13.48 -0.33
CA ALA A 24 -1.15 -13.95 0.95
C ALA A 24 -0.40 -13.39 2.17
N GLU A 25 0.93 -13.23 2.07
CA GLU A 25 1.76 -12.67 3.13
C GLU A 25 1.48 -11.17 3.33
N ALA A 26 1.36 -10.43 2.23
CA ALA A 26 0.99 -9.02 2.26
C ALA A 26 -0.45 -8.83 2.78
N GLU A 27 -1.38 -9.72 2.42
CA GLU A 27 -2.75 -9.71 2.91
C GLU A 27 -2.85 -10.02 4.40
N GLU A 28 -2.14 -11.05 4.88
CA GLU A 28 -2.07 -11.38 6.30
C GLU A 28 -1.51 -10.21 7.11
N THR A 29 -0.43 -9.61 6.64
CA THR A 29 0.18 -8.44 7.30
C THR A 29 -0.80 -7.26 7.36
N GLU A 30 -1.55 -7.00 6.28
CA GLU A 30 -2.57 -5.96 6.24
C GLU A 30 -3.67 -6.18 7.29
N ARG A 31 -4.09 -7.44 7.50
CA ARG A 31 -5.05 -7.80 8.56
C ARG A 31 -4.49 -7.60 9.97
N GLU A 32 -3.19 -7.78 10.17
CA GLU A 32 -2.50 -7.60 11.46
C GLU A 32 -2.16 -6.13 11.78
N LEU A 33 -2.23 -5.22 10.80
CA LEU A 33 -1.82 -3.81 10.94
C LEU A 33 -2.37 -3.11 12.19
N PRO A 34 -3.66 -3.22 12.55
CA PRO A 34 -4.17 -2.52 13.73
C PRO A 34 -3.41 -2.89 15.01
N GLY A 35 -3.02 -4.15 15.17
CA GLY A 35 -2.25 -4.62 16.33
C GLY A 35 -0.78 -4.20 16.28
N LEU A 36 -0.14 -4.30 15.12
CA LEU A 36 1.25 -3.90 14.91
C LEU A 36 1.45 -2.40 15.17
N LEU A 37 0.55 -1.58 14.65
CA LEU A 37 0.60 -0.11 14.74
C LEU A 37 0.17 0.42 16.12
N SER A 38 -0.70 -0.31 16.82
CA SER A 38 -1.05 0.01 18.21
C SER A 38 0.12 -0.27 19.15
N SER A 39 0.78 -1.42 19.00
CA SER A 39 1.95 -1.80 19.81
C SER A 39 3.14 -0.85 19.67
N ARG A 40 3.21 -0.10 18.56
CA ARG A 40 4.26 0.87 18.26
C ARG A 40 3.89 2.32 18.59
N GLU A 41 2.70 2.55 19.16
CA GLU A 41 2.17 3.89 19.45
C GLU A 41 2.22 4.84 18.25
N ALA A 42 2.07 4.31 17.03
CA ALA A 42 2.23 5.11 15.81
C ALA A 42 1.19 6.25 15.73
N PRO A 43 1.55 7.46 15.27
CA PRO A 43 0.60 8.55 15.07
C PRO A 43 -0.51 8.19 14.09
N PRO A 44 -1.75 8.72 14.24
CA PRO A 44 -2.86 8.40 13.35
C PRO A 44 -2.56 8.57 11.85
N GLY A 45 -1.94 9.68 11.44
CA GLY A 45 -1.58 9.92 10.04
C GLY A 45 -0.66 8.86 9.46
N TYR A 46 0.34 8.41 10.25
CA TYR A 46 1.21 7.30 9.84
C TYR A 46 0.44 5.99 9.67
N ARG A 47 -0.49 5.68 10.57
CA ARG A 47 -1.33 4.47 10.48
C ARG A 47 -2.21 4.48 9.24
N ASP A 48 -2.78 5.64 8.92
CA ASP A 48 -3.60 5.84 7.72
C ASP A 48 -2.76 5.65 6.46
N GLY A 49 -1.55 6.20 6.43
CA GLY A 49 -0.61 6.04 5.33
C GLY A 49 -0.18 4.59 5.09
N VAL A 50 0.17 3.86 6.17
CA VAL A 50 0.48 2.43 6.09
C VAL A 50 -0.69 1.66 5.49
N SER A 51 -1.90 1.90 6.00
CA SER A 51 -3.11 1.21 5.54
C SER A 51 -3.39 1.49 4.07
N ALA A 52 -3.23 2.75 3.64
CA ALA A 52 -3.39 3.15 2.25
C ALA A 52 -2.36 2.46 1.32
N GLY A 53 -1.10 2.38 1.75
CA GLY A 53 -0.04 1.68 1.00
C GLY A 53 -0.36 0.20 0.76
N TYR A 54 -0.77 -0.53 1.79
CA TYR A 54 -1.15 -1.94 1.66
C TYR A 54 -2.40 -2.13 0.79
N ARG A 55 -3.43 -1.31 0.97
CA ARG A 55 -4.66 -1.42 0.18
C ARG A 55 -4.40 -1.21 -1.31
N TRP A 56 -3.60 -0.21 -1.66
CA TRP A 56 -3.20 0.03 -3.05
C TRP A 56 -2.34 -1.11 -3.59
N ALA A 57 -1.30 -1.54 -2.86
CA ALA A 57 -0.44 -2.63 -3.29
C ALA A 57 -1.19 -3.97 -3.47
N LEU A 58 -2.22 -4.22 -2.66
CA LEU A 58 -3.10 -5.40 -2.80
C LEU A 58 -4.16 -5.25 -3.91
N GLY A 59 -4.16 -4.13 -4.65
CA GLY A 59 -5.10 -3.83 -5.74
C GLY A 59 -6.52 -3.51 -5.27
N ARG A 60 -6.70 -3.12 -4.00
CA ARG A 60 -8.01 -2.79 -3.42
C ARG A 60 -8.40 -1.34 -3.67
N ASP A 61 -7.41 -0.48 -3.84
CA ASP A 61 -7.59 0.90 -4.28
C ASP A 61 -6.97 1.05 -5.67
N ALA A 62 -7.69 1.72 -6.58
CA ALA A 62 -7.27 1.87 -7.98
C ALA A 62 -6.26 3.01 -8.19
N ARG A 63 -6.06 3.88 -7.20
CA ARG A 63 -5.13 5.01 -7.28
C ARG A 63 -4.09 4.92 -6.18
N SER A 64 -2.87 5.29 -6.53
CA SER A 64 -1.77 5.36 -5.58
C SER A 64 -1.96 6.50 -4.57
N PRO A 65 -1.52 6.32 -3.32
CA PRO A 65 -1.82 7.24 -2.21
C PRO A 65 -1.08 8.59 -2.25
N VAL A 66 0.04 8.70 -2.95
CA VAL A 66 0.91 9.87 -3.04
C VAL A 66 0.82 10.50 -4.43
N THR A 67 1.05 9.72 -5.50
CA THR A 67 1.04 10.28 -6.87
C THR A 67 -0.34 10.28 -7.53
N GLY A 68 -1.29 9.49 -7.01
CA GLY A 68 -2.61 9.31 -7.63
C GLY A 68 -2.58 8.48 -8.91
N ALA A 69 -1.46 7.82 -9.22
CA ALA A 69 -1.29 6.98 -10.40
C ALA A 69 -2.28 5.81 -10.39
N GLY A 70 -2.85 5.50 -11.55
CA GLY A 70 -3.82 4.42 -11.71
C GLY A 70 -3.16 3.04 -11.80
N ALA A 71 -3.78 2.03 -11.18
CA ALA A 71 -3.43 0.63 -11.38
C ALA A 71 -4.70 -0.23 -11.54
N ASP A 72 -4.72 -1.08 -12.57
CA ASP A 72 -5.81 -2.05 -12.78
C ASP A 72 -5.51 -3.34 -11.98
N GLY A 73 -5.80 -3.30 -10.68
CA GLY A 73 -5.51 -4.40 -9.74
C GLY A 73 -4.16 -4.21 -9.03
N VAL A 74 -3.40 -5.30 -8.85
CA VAL A 74 -2.10 -5.26 -8.16
C VAL A 74 -1.10 -4.46 -9.02
N PRO A 75 -0.56 -3.33 -8.53
CA PRO A 75 0.46 -2.56 -9.25
C PRO A 75 1.70 -3.41 -9.48
N ASP A 76 2.35 -3.21 -10.62
CA ASP A 76 3.63 -3.84 -10.90
C ASP A 76 4.77 -3.20 -10.10
N MET A 77 5.96 -3.81 -10.19
CA MET A 77 7.14 -3.34 -9.47
C MET A 77 7.51 -1.90 -9.86
N GLU A 78 7.33 -1.52 -11.13
CA GLU A 78 7.68 -0.18 -11.61
C GLU A 78 6.81 0.88 -10.93
N LEU A 79 5.48 0.69 -10.93
CA LEU A 79 4.55 1.58 -10.23
C LEU A 79 4.82 1.64 -8.72
N LEU A 80 5.07 0.49 -8.09
CA LEU A 80 5.39 0.43 -6.66
C LEU A 80 6.66 1.22 -6.34
N THR A 81 7.72 1.10 -7.14
CA THR A 81 8.97 1.85 -6.94
C THR A 81 8.81 3.34 -7.21
N ALA A 82 8.06 3.73 -8.25
CA ALA A 82 7.78 5.13 -8.54
C ALA A 82 7.03 5.82 -7.40
N GLU A 83 6.10 5.09 -6.76
CA GLU A 83 5.37 5.60 -5.60
C GLU A 83 6.27 5.76 -4.36
N ILE A 84 7.23 4.85 -4.15
CA ILE A 84 8.24 4.97 -3.09
C ILE A 84 9.11 6.22 -3.32
N ASP A 85 9.62 6.40 -4.53
CA ASP A 85 10.45 7.57 -4.88
C ASP A 85 9.67 8.87 -4.68
N ALA A 86 8.40 8.90 -5.10
CA ALA A 86 7.52 10.03 -4.88
C ALA A 86 7.23 10.28 -3.39
N ALA A 87 7.10 9.23 -2.58
CA ALA A 87 6.92 9.38 -1.13
C ALA A 87 8.15 10.02 -0.48
N VAL A 88 9.37 9.66 -0.89
CA VAL A 88 10.60 10.30 -0.40
C VAL A 88 10.61 11.80 -0.71
N VAL A 89 10.28 12.18 -1.96
CA VAL A 89 10.21 13.59 -2.36
C VAL A 89 9.12 14.33 -1.58
N ARG A 90 7.92 13.74 -1.48
CA ARG A 90 6.78 14.38 -0.82
C ARG A 90 6.98 14.53 0.69
N GLU A 91 7.72 13.62 1.32
CA GLU A 91 8.13 13.74 2.73
C GLU A 91 9.01 14.96 2.95
N ASP A 92 10.01 15.19 2.07
CA ASP A 92 10.91 16.34 2.13
C ASP A 92 10.17 17.67 1.89
N GLU A 93 9.20 17.69 0.98
CA GLU A 93 8.36 18.86 0.75
C GLU A 93 7.41 19.18 1.93
N ALA A 94 7.06 18.18 2.73
CA ALA A 94 6.09 18.30 3.83
C ALA A 94 6.73 18.72 5.18
N VAL A 95 7.92 19.34 5.19
CA VAL A 95 8.64 19.73 6.43
C VAL A 95 7.78 20.56 7.39
N ASN A 96 6.90 21.43 6.86
CA ASN A 96 6.01 22.29 7.65
C ASN A 96 4.56 21.76 7.76
N ASP A 97 4.29 20.56 7.25
CA ASP A 97 3.00 19.89 7.31
C ASP A 97 3.16 18.48 7.92
N PRO A 98 3.18 18.38 9.26
CA PRO A 98 3.40 17.12 9.96
C PRO A 98 2.36 16.05 9.61
N ALA A 99 1.11 16.44 9.35
CA ALA A 99 0.05 15.49 9.03
C ALA A 99 0.31 14.80 7.68
N THR A 100 0.64 15.59 6.65
CA THR A 100 1.04 15.04 5.35
C THR A 100 2.33 14.22 5.46
N ARG A 101 3.33 14.73 6.19
CA ARG A 101 4.62 14.04 6.36
C ARG A 101 4.44 12.67 7.01
N ASP A 102 3.64 12.59 8.07
CA ASP A 102 3.39 11.33 8.78
C ASP A 102 2.64 10.32 7.89
N TYR A 103 1.64 10.79 7.14
CA TYR A 103 0.93 9.96 6.15
C TYR A 103 1.88 9.39 5.09
N VAL A 104 2.69 10.25 4.46
CA VAL A 104 3.64 9.85 3.42
C VAL A 104 4.69 8.87 3.96
N ARG A 105 5.19 9.09 5.17
CA ARG A 105 6.06 8.13 5.87
C ARG A 105 5.41 6.77 6.05
N GLY A 106 4.13 6.73 6.39
CA GLY A 106 3.38 5.49 6.53
C GLY A 106 3.31 4.72 5.21
N VAL A 107 2.97 5.42 4.12
CA VAL A 107 2.96 4.84 2.77
C VAL A 107 4.33 4.29 2.40
N HIS A 108 5.38 5.11 2.50
CA HIS A 108 6.75 4.73 2.18
C HIS A 108 7.16 3.47 2.96
N SER A 109 6.88 3.44 4.26
CA SER A 109 7.25 2.31 5.11
C SER A 109 6.56 1.01 4.68
N ALA A 110 5.26 1.07 4.33
CA ALA A 110 4.52 -0.09 3.86
C ALA A 110 5.07 -0.63 2.53
N LEU A 111 5.26 0.27 1.56
CA LEU A 111 5.75 -0.09 0.24
C LEU A 111 7.21 -0.54 0.25
N ALA A 112 8.06 0.03 1.11
CA ALA A 112 9.45 -0.41 1.27
C ALA A 112 9.54 -1.87 1.73
N TRP A 113 8.66 -2.34 2.61
CA TRP A 113 8.63 -3.75 3.00
C TRP A 113 8.11 -4.66 1.87
N ILE A 114 7.06 -4.22 1.16
CA ILE A 114 6.48 -4.93 0.01
C ILE A 114 7.51 -5.10 -1.12
N CYS A 115 8.28 -4.05 -1.41
CA CYS A 115 9.31 -4.05 -2.44
C CYS A 115 10.63 -4.68 -1.98
N GLY A 116 10.75 -5.07 -0.70
CA GLY A 116 11.95 -5.73 -0.17
C GLY A 116 13.10 -4.79 0.17
N TYR A 117 12.86 -3.48 0.22
CA TYR A 117 13.83 -2.50 0.72
C TYR A 117 13.91 -2.47 2.25
N SER A 118 12.98 -3.15 2.93
CA SER A 118 13.03 -3.38 4.37
C SER A 118 12.59 -4.80 4.72
N ASP A 119 13.28 -5.40 5.69
CA ASP A 119 12.86 -6.66 6.33
C ASP A 119 11.85 -6.41 7.45
N ARG A 120 11.71 -5.16 7.89
CA ARG A 120 10.80 -4.79 8.97
C ARG A 120 9.44 -4.46 8.38
N ARG A 121 8.47 -5.37 8.53
CA ARG A 121 7.07 -4.98 8.39
C ARG A 121 6.75 -3.93 9.46
N VAL A 122 6.22 -2.80 8.97
CA VAL A 122 6.07 -1.48 9.60
C VAL A 122 5.55 -1.45 11.02
#